data_AF-C9MVB0-F1
#
_entry.id   AF-C9MVB0-F1
#
_cell.length_a   1.000
_cell.length_b   1.000
_cell.length_c   1.000
_cell.angle_alpha   90.00
_cell.angle_beta   90.00
_cell.angle_gamma   90.00
#
_symmetry.space_group_name_H-M   'P 1'
#
loop_
_entity.id
_entity.type
_entity.pdbx_description
1 polymer ?
#
loop_
_entity_poly.entity_id
_entity_poly.type
_entity_poly.pdbx_seq_one_letter_code
_entity_poly.pdbx_strand_id
1 'polypeptide(L)'
;MIHVSSNQEINYSPKNYIEEVITNVGMLLRVCKEEQPLNRDFSFDSDLIDKNINVVENKIMSQLLEMFRKYEPRAILKTTEIKMTDKHNNDFDVELGIEVINIG
;
A
#
# COMPACT_ATOMS: atom_id res chain seq x y z
N MET A 1 13.47 3.54 -9.42
CA MET A 1 12.40 3.01 -8.55
C MET A 1 12.17 4.00 -7.44
N ILE A 2 10.91 4.29 -7.13
CA ILE A 2 10.49 5.25 -6.10
C ILE A 2 9.83 4.46 -4.98
N HIS A 3 10.11 4.82 -3.73
CA HIS A 3 9.52 4.17 -2.57
C HIS A 3 8.40 5.03 -1.99
N VAL A 4 7.26 4.40 -1.67
CA VAL A 4 6.10 5.03 -1.03
C VAL A 4 5.70 4.20 0.18
N SER A 5 5.55 4.84 1.34
CA SER A 5 5.18 4.19 2.60
C SER A 5 3.77 4.58 3.04
N SER A 6 3.06 3.67 3.71
CA SER A 6 1.75 3.94 4.32
C SER A 6 1.83 4.99 5.45
N ASN A 7 3.02 5.23 5.99
CA ASN A 7 3.25 6.15 7.11
C ASN A 7 3.92 7.46 6.68
N GLN A 8 4.13 7.68 5.38
CA GLN A 8 4.71 8.93 4.90
C GLN A 8 3.67 10.06 4.91
N GLU A 9 4.15 11.30 5.03
CA GLU A 9 3.31 12.47 4.86
C GLU A 9 2.85 12.61 3.39
N ILE A 10 1.57 12.96 3.19
CA ILE A 10 1.00 13.17 1.86
C ILE A 10 1.21 14.63 1.45
N ASN A 11 1.90 14.83 0.31
CA ASN A 11 2.03 16.16 -0.29
C ASN A 11 0.77 16.51 -1.12
N TYR A 12 -0.12 17.31 -0.56
CA TYR A 12 -1.34 17.78 -1.24
C TYR A 12 -1.11 18.90 -2.28
N SER A 13 0.13 19.34 -2.49
CA SER A 13 0.50 20.35 -3.48
C SER A 13 1.66 19.86 -4.36
N PRO A 14 1.44 18.84 -5.21
CA PRO A 14 2.46 18.30 -6.09
C PRO A 14 2.89 19.34 -7.13
N LYS A 15 4.20 19.46 -7.36
CA LYS A 15 4.77 20.46 -8.28
C LYS A 15 5.09 19.91 -9.66
N ASN A 16 5.08 18.58 -9.80
CA ASN A 16 5.39 17.90 -11.05
C ASN A 16 4.66 16.56 -11.13
N TYR A 17 4.70 15.98 -12.32
CA TYR A 17 4.04 14.71 -12.65
C TYR A 17 4.43 13.55 -11.73
N ILE A 18 5.70 13.46 -11.34
CA ILE A 18 6.18 12.38 -10.47
C ILE A 18 5.63 12.56 -9.05
N GLU A 19 5.67 13.79 -8.52
CA GLU A 19 5.10 14.11 -7.21
C GLU A 19 3.60 13.84 -7.17
N GLU A 20 2.86 14.16 -8.23
CA GLU A 20 1.43 13.87 -8.33
C GLU A 20 1.15 12.36 -8.21
N VAL A 21 1.89 11.53 -8.95
CA VAL A 21 1.76 10.07 -8.88
C VAL A 21 2.12 9.55 -7.48
N ILE A 22 3.19 10.07 -6.85
CA ILE A 22 3.57 9.70 -5.48
C ILE A 22 2.44 10.04 -4.49
N THR A 23 1.83 11.23 -4.62
CA THR A 23 0.71 11.68 -3.80
C THR A 23 -0.49 10.76 -3.97
N ASN A 24 -0.87 10.43 -5.21
CA ASN A 24 -1.99 9.53 -5.49
C ASN A 24 -1.74 8.12 -4.95
N VAL A 25 -0.55 7.56 -5.17
CA VAL A 25 -0.16 6.25 -4.62
C VAL A 25 -0.22 6.26 -3.08
N GLY A 26 0.30 7.31 -2.44
CA GLY A 26 0.24 7.45 -0.99
C GLY A 26 -1.20 7.50 -0.45
N MET A 27 -2.09 8.22 -1.13
CA MET A 27 -3.51 8.25 -0.78
C MET A 27 -4.18 6.87 -0.94
N LEU A 28 -3.93 6.17 -2.05
CA LEU A 28 -4.44 4.81 -2.28
C LEU A 28 -3.95 3.84 -1.20
N LEU A 29 -2.67 3.92 -0.83
CA LEU A 29 -2.08 3.08 0.20
C LEU A 29 -2.71 3.33 1.58
N ARG A 30 -3.03 4.59 1.89
CA ARG A 30 -3.72 4.95 3.14
C ARG A 30 -5.13 4.40 3.19
N VAL A 31 -5.90 4.54 2.11
CA VAL A 31 -7.23 3.92 1.99
C VAL A 31 -7.10 2.40 2.15
N CYS A 32 -6.14 1.77 1.48
CA CYS A 32 -5.90 0.34 1.61
C CYS A 32 -5.69 -0.07 3.06
N LYS A 33 -4.88 0.68 3.84
CA LYS A 33 -4.60 0.44 5.27
C LYS A 33 -5.86 0.63 6.15
N GLU A 34 -6.61 1.70 5.93
CA GLU A 34 -7.82 2.02 6.72
C GLU A 34 -8.98 1.04 6.46
N GLU A 35 -9.06 0.45 5.26
CA GLU A 35 -10.06 -0.56 4.91
C GLU A 35 -9.72 -1.97 5.45
N GLN A 36 -8.45 -2.26 5.80
CA GLN A 36 -8.06 -3.60 6.29
C GLN A 36 -8.83 -4.02 7.55
N PRO A 37 -8.94 -3.20 8.62
CA PRO A 37 -9.68 -3.59 9.81
C PRO A 37 -11.18 -3.80 9.56
N LEU A 38 -11.74 -3.13 8.54
CA LEU A 38 -13.15 -3.23 8.18
C LEU A 38 -13.46 -4.47 7.33
N ASN A 39 -12.47 -4.98 6.61
CA ASN A 39 -12.62 -6.17 5.79
C ASN A 39 -12.53 -7.42 6.68
N ARG A 40 -13.65 -8.15 6.83
CA ARG A 40 -13.73 -9.32 7.72
C ARG A 40 -12.73 -10.42 7.37
N ASP A 41 -12.36 -10.55 6.10
CA ASP A 41 -11.35 -11.51 5.66
C ASP A 41 -9.92 -11.03 6.00
N PHE A 42 -9.76 -9.78 6.43
CA PHE A 42 -8.57 -9.13 6.98
C PHE A 42 -8.70 -8.83 8.48
N SER A 43 -9.81 -9.22 9.12
CA SER A 43 -9.93 -9.31 10.56
C SER A 43 -9.09 -10.49 11.01
N PHE A 44 -7.78 -10.32 10.90
CA PHE A 44 -6.83 -11.28 11.38
C PHE A 44 -6.97 -11.26 12.89
N ASP A 45 -7.35 -12.41 13.47
CA ASP A 45 -6.86 -12.71 14.81
C ASP A 45 -5.35 -12.40 14.80
N SER A 46 -4.83 -11.72 15.81
CA SER A 46 -3.40 -11.39 15.90
C SER A 46 -2.50 -12.61 15.73
N ASP A 47 -3.00 -13.77 16.14
CA ASP A 47 -2.44 -15.09 15.87
C ASP A 47 -2.28 -15.46 14.37
N LEU A 48 -3.15 -14.97 13.48
CA LEU A 48 -3.17 -15.31 12.04
C LEU A 48 -2.15 -14.51 11.23
N ILE A 49 -1.84 -13.26 11.60
CA ILE A 49 -0.79 -12.46 10.93
C ILE A 49 0.56 -13.15 11.11
N ASP A 50 0.89 -13.54 12.34
CA ASP A 50 2.13 -14.26 12.64
C ASP A 50 2.15 -15.67 12.02
N LYS A 51 1.00 -16.37 11.95
CA LYS A 51 0.94 -17.71 11.36
C LYS A 51 1.00 -17.72 9.84
N ASN A 52 0.67 -16.62 9.15
CA ASN A 52 0.62 -16.62 7.68
C ASN A 52 0.84 -15.24 7.03
N ILE A 53 1.92 -14.56 7.39
CA ILE A 53 2.32 -13.27 6.79
C ILE A 53 2.31 -13.31 5.25
N ASN A 54 2.68 -14.45 4.65
CA ASN A 54 2.64 -14.64 3.19
C ASN A 54 1.21 -14.49 2.61
N VAL A 55 0.18 -14.97 3.31
CA VAL A 55 -1.22 -14.81 2.86
C VAL A 55 -1.64 -13.34 2.97
N VAL A 56 -1.25 -12.68 4.05
CA VAL A 56 -1.51 -11.24 4.27
C VAL A 56 -0.88 -10.40 3.16
N GLU A 57 0.41 -10.62 2.90
CA GLU A 57 1.17 -9.98 1.83
C GLU A 57 0.51 -10.19 0.46
N ASN A 58 0.17 -11.44 0.12
CA ASN A 58 -0.45 -11.74 -1.17
C ASN A 58 -1.80 -11.05 -1.36
N LYS A 59 -2.58 -10.93 -0.28
CA LYS A 59 -3.90 -10.30 -0.33
C LYS A 59 -3.80 -8.78 -0.46
N ILE A 60 -2.93 -8.15 0.32
CA ILE A 60 -2.62 -6.72 0.20
C ILE A 60 -2.06 -6.41 -1.18
N MET A 61 -1.12 -7.23 -1.68
CA MET A 61 -0.56 -7.09 -3.01
C MET A 61 -1.66 -7.17 -4.09
N SER A 62 -2.58 -8.14 -3.98
CA SER A 62 -3.69 -8.29 -4.93
C SER A 62 -4.61 -7.07 -4.95
N GLN A 63 -4.96 -6.54 -3.78
CA GLN A 63 -5.77 -5.32 -3.65
C GLN A 63 -5.07 -4.09 -4.21
N LEU A 64 -3.79 -3.88 -3.87
CA LEU A 64 -3.01 -2.76 -4.36
C LEU A 64 -2.86 -2.82 -5.88
N LEU A 65 -2.64 -4.00 -6.46
CA LEU A 65 -2.60 -4.20 -7.91
C LEU A 65 -3.92 -3.80 -8.58
N GLU A 66 -5.07 -4.14 -7.99
CA GLU A 66 -6.39 -3.72 -8.48
C GLU A 66 -6.59 -2.21 -8.38
N MET A 67 -6.24 -1.63 -7.23
CA MET A 67 -6.34 -0.19 -6.99
C MET A 67 -5.47 0.60 -7.96
N PHE A 68 -4.22 0.17 -8.20
CA PHE A 68 -3.31 0.85 -9.11
C PHE A 68 -3.81 0.79 -10.54
N ARG A 69 -4.23 -0.40 -11.02
CA ARG A 69 -4.82 -0.53 -12.36
C ARG A 69 -6.02 0.38 -12.57
N LYS A 70 -6.83 0.60 -11.53
CA LYS A 70 -8.08 1.37 -11.62
C LYS A 70 -7.88 2.88 -11.42
N TYR A 71 -7.03 3.26 -10.47
CA TYR A 71 -6.96 4.64 -9.96
C TYR A 71 -5.64 5.34 -10.22
N GLU A 72 -4.52 4.61 -10.36
CA GLU A 72 -3.22 5.21 -10.67
C GLU A 72 -2.38 4.29 -11.57
N PRO A 73 -2.79 4.08 -12.84
CA PRO A 73 -2.13 3.14 -13.74
C PRO A 73 -0.71 3.57 -14.12
N ARG A 74 -0.34 4.84 -13.88
CA ARG A 74 1.01 5.38 -14.12
C ARG A 74 2.04 4.80 -13.14
N ALA A 75 1.59 4.27 -12.00
CA ALA A 75 2.43 3.61 -11.02
C ALA A 75 2.45 2.09 -11.24
N ILE A 76 3.59 1.55 -11.67
CA ILE A 76 3.81 0.11 -11.79
C ILE A 76 4.39 -0.41 -10.48
N LEU A 77 3.61 -1.22 -9.76
CA LEU A 77 4.06 -1.89 -8.54
C LEU A 77 5.16 -2.92 -8.87
N LYS A 78 6.31 -2.80 -8.21
CA LYS A 78 7.47 -3.70 -8.36
C LYS A 78 7.73 -4.52 -7.11
N THR A 79 7.62 -3.89 -5.94
CA THR A 79 7.83 -4.54 -4.66
C THR A 79 6.78 -4.09 -3.66
N THR A 80 6.45 -4.99 -2.74
CA THR A 80 5.59 -4.74 -1.59
C THR A 80 6.27 -5.37 -0.40
N GLU A 81 6.50 -4.58 0.64
CA GLU A 81 7.08 -5.03 1.90
C GLU A 81 6.13 -4.66 3.04
N ILE A 82 5.82 -5.61 3.91
CA ILE A 82 5.03 -5.37 5.11
C ILE A 82 5.96 -5.35 6.32
N LYS A 83 5.94 -4.25 7.06
CA LYS A 83 6.71 -4.06 8.29
C LYS A 83 5.74 -3.99 9.46
N MET A 84 5.72 -5.03 10.29
CA MET A 84 4.92 -4.99 11.53
C MET A 84 5.50 -3.91 12.46
N THR A 85 4.66 -2.94 12.82
CA THR A 85 5.01 -1.83 13.73
C THR A 85 4.62 -2.17 15.16
N ASP A 86 3.49 -2.86 15.36
CA ASP A 86 3.06 -3.38 16.65
C ASP A 86 2.38 -4.75 16.50
N LYS A 87 3.05 -5.78 17.03
CA LYS A 87 2.57 -7.17 17.00
C LYS A 87 1.34 -7.41 17.86
N HIS A 88 1.18 -6.66 18.94
CA HIS A 88 0.05 -6.86 19.85
C HIS A 88 -1.23 -6.25 19.30
N ASN A 89 -1.11 -5.16 18.54
CA ASN A 89 -2.23 -4.42 17.97
C ASN A 89 -2.48 -4.70 16.49
N ASN A 90 -1.77 -5.67 15.89
CA ASN A 90 -1.83 -5.96 14.45
C ASN A 90 -1.56 -4.74 13.58
N ASP A 91 -0.74 -3.79 14.06
CA ASP A 91 -0.37 -2.63 13.26
C ASP A 91 0.84 -2.98 12.40
N PHE A 92 0.76 -2.56 11.15
CA PHE A 92 1.81 -2.73 10.17
C PHE A 92 1.85 -1.54 9.22
N ASP A 93 3.04 -1.27 8.73
CA ASP A 93 3.28 -0.37 7.64
C ASP A 93 3.56 -1.16 6.37
N VAL A 94 3.17 -0.57 5.24
CA VAL A 94 3.41 -1.14 3.92
C VAL A 94 4.34 -0.18 3.18
N GLU A 95 5.43 -0.72 2.64
CA GLU A 95 6.33 -0.02 1.75
C GLU A 95 6.23 -0.57 0.33
N LEU A 96 6.03 0.32 -0.63
CA LEU A 96 5.87 0.00 -2.02
C LEU A 96 7.08 0.51 -2.80
N GLY A 97 7.66 -0.35 -3.62
CA GLY A 97 8.55 0.07 -4.71
C GLY A 97 7.74 0.21 -5.98
N ILE A 98 7.66 1.43 -6.51
CA ILE A 98 6.96 1.73 -7.75
C ILE A 98 7.90 2.22 -8.84
N GLU A 99 7.52 2.00 -10.08
CA GLU A 99 8.09 2.65 -11.25
C GLU A 99 7.01 3.53 -11.89
N VAL A 100 7.32 4.81 -12.09
CA VAL A 100 6.41 5.74 -12.73
C VAL A 100 6.64 5.72 -14.23
N ILE A 101 5.59 5.43 -14.98
CA ILE A 101 5.60 5.46 -16.44
C ILE A 101 4.80 6.65 -16.95
N ASN A 102 5.15 7.08 -18.16
CA ASN A 102 4.33 8.03 -18.91
C ASN A 102 3.33 7.25 -19.75
N ILE A 103 2.04 7.45 -19.48
CA ILE A 103 0.97 6.89 -20.29
C ILE A 103 0.45 8.08 -21.11
N GLY A 104 0.82 8.09 -22.39
CA GLY A 104 0.50 9.18 -23.32
C GLY A 104 -0.98 9.35 -23.59
#